data_AF-A0A7M1SRP0-F1
#
_entry.id   AF-A0A7M1SRP0-F1
#
_cell.length_a   1.000
_cell.length_b   1.000
_cell.length_c   1.000
_cell.angle_alpha   90.00
_cell.angle_beta   90.00
_cell.angle_gamma   90.00
#
_symmetry.space_group_name_H-M   'P 1'
#
loop_
_entity.id
_entity.type
_entity.pdbx_description
1 polymer ?
#
loop_
_entity_poly.entity_id
_entity_poly.type
_entity_poly.pdbx_seq_one_letter_code
_entity_poly.pdbx_strand_id
1 'polypeptide(L)'
;MDDLATHPIVAQVAAALLDAAGAGATAVHLEWSQAGTQHSGRAYALTGDRSRWVEVPAEVGAALRELRAATAEAGSGAWLSVVIVARPGGLAEVEANYDRRPYWNSTAASMLDAPAGIPVPDDRRWAADLRRFPRDREHVPAWLTPDEIAGEAVGQLRRGLDARGIPRAAVVLPGEPDDVRGVDESGEAHLPFEGTVEVVRYGARHYGLQIADYGQHALLGEYYSERAACDAAWAYLTAPMPAPVPIGQAELAARVQHAQPSMVELHRRVRAAGPGGIVTNLATGVPYDRIGAVDGLYFFVGGTSWEQRSLPPSARGPGAQVETFVAVRPVEVQAEIAPAWFGQPGGGLRFHVELPARSVRELIRSGVLQQVAITA
;
A
#
# COMPACT_ATOMS: atom_id res chain seq x y z
N MET A 1 -16.55 19.71 -7.42
CA MET A 1 -17.63 18.77 -7.80
C MET A 1 -18.17 19.28 -9.12
N ASP A 2 -17.67 18.73 -10.23
CA ASP A 2 -18.23 19.06 -11.54
C ASP A 2 -19.71 18.72 -11.52
N ASP A 3 -20.53 19.63 -12.03
CA ASP A 3 -21.97 19.40 -12.13
C ASP A 3 -22.18 18.21 -13.09
N LEU A 4 -22.58 17.08 -12.52
CA LEU A 4 -22.82 15.84 -13.26
C LEU A 4 -23.75 16.08 -14.47
N ALA A 5 -24.68 17.03 -14.37
CA ALA A 5 -25.58 17.42 -15.45
C ALA A 5 -24.87 18.00 -16.68
N THR A 6 -23.69 18.61 -16.49
CA THR A 6 -22.88 19.20 -17.57
C THR A 6 -21.88 18.22 -18.19
N HIS A 7 -21.77 17.01 -17.64
CA HIS A 7 -20.83 16.02 -18.14
C HIS A 7 -21.20 15.58 -19.58
N PRO A 8 -20.27 15.54 -20.56
CA PRO A 8 -20.59 15.24 -21.96
C PRO A 8 -21.33 13.91 -22.16
N ILE A 9 -21.00 12.90 -21.36
CA ILE A 9 -21.67 11.59 -21.38
C ILE A 9 -23.16 11.71 -20.99
N VAL A 10 -23.54 12.63 -20.11
CA VAL A 10 -24.96 12.84 -19.76
C VAL A 10 -25.73 13.38 -20.96
N ALA A 11 -25.15 14.30 -21.74
CA ALA A 11 -25.78 14.78 -22.97
C ALA A 11 -25.96 13.65 -24.01
N GLN A 12 -24.98 12.76 -24.14
CA GLN A 12 -25.08 11.56 -24.98
C GLN A 12 -26.20 10.62 -24.52
N VAL A 13 -26.28 10.34 -23.20
CA VAL A 13 -27.35 9.52 -22.62
C VAL A 13 -28.72 10.15 -22.86
N ALA A 14 -28.85 11.45 -22.63
CA ALA A 14 -30.11 12.18 -22.83
C ALA A 14 -30.58 12.12 -24.29
N ALA A 15 -29.67 12.31 -25.26
CA ALA A 15 -29.98 12.22 -26.68
C ALA A 15 -30.46 10.82 -27.07
N ALA A 16 -29.76 9.76 -26.64
CA ALA A 16 -30.14 8.39 -26.93
C ALA A 16 -31.50 8.00 -26.32
N LEU A 17 -31.80 8.47 -25.10
CA LEU A 17 -33.10 8.26 -24.45
C LEU A 17 -34.23 8.96 -25.20
N LEU A 18 -34.02 10.21 -25.64
CA LEU A 18 -35.03 10.95 -26.41
C LEU A 18 -35.29 10.32 -27.78
N ASP A 19 -34.26 9.82 -28.45
CA ASP A 19 -34.40 9.11 -29.73
C ASP A 19 -35.21 7.81 -29.55
N ALA A 20 -34.88 6.99 -28.54
CA ALA A 20 -35.63 5.78 -28.20
C ALA A 20 -37.09 6.07 -27.79
N ALA A 21 -37.34 7.21 -27.15
CA ALA A 21 -38.66 7.68 -26.78
C ALA A 21 -39.47 8.25 -27.95
N GLY A 22 -38.86 8.43 -29.14
CA GLY A 22 -39.53 8.86 -30.36
C GLY A 22 -40.16 10.25 -30.31
N ALA A 23 -40.72 10.66 -31.45
CA ALA A 23 -41.33 11.97 -31.60
C ALA A 23 -42.53 12.18 -30.65
N GLY A 24 -42.59 13.35 -30.01
CA GLY A 24 -43.68 13.75 -29.11
C GLY A 24 -43.43 13.46 -27.63
N ALA A 25 -42.32 12.82 -27.25
CA ALA A 25 -41.90 12.74 -25.86
C ALA A 25 -41.53 14.14 -25.32
N THR A 26 -42.15 14.54 -24.22
CA THR A 26 -41.89 15.80 -23.51
C THR A 26 -40.80 15.65 -22.45
N ALA A 27 -40.62 14.44 -21.92
CA ALA A 27 -39.53 14.07 -21.04
C ALA A 27 -39.31 12.55 -21.08
N VAL A 28 -38.09 12.11 -20.79
CA VAL A 28 -37.74 10.71 -20.55
C VAL A 28 -37.05 10.61 -19.22
N HIS A 29 -37.60 9.80 -18.32
CA HIS A 29 -37.05 9.51 -17.01
C HIS A 29 -36.32 8.18 -17.07
N LEU A 30 -35.04 8.19 -16.74
CA LEU A 30 -34.21 7.01 -16.55
C LEU A 30 -33.86 6.88 -15.07
N GLU A 31 -34.04 5.70 -14.51
CA GLU A 31 -33.45 5.31 -13.24
C GLU A 31 -32.46 4.17 -13.50
N TRP A 32 -31.21 4.35 -13.07
CA TRP A 32 -30.13 3.39 -13.29
C TRP A 32 -29.39 3.10 -11.99
N SER A 33 -29.04 1.84 -11.76
CA SER A 33 -28.24 1.41 -10.63
C SER A 33 -27.24 0.34 -11.05
N GLN A 34 -26.04 0.35 -10.45
CA GLN A 34 -24.98 -0.60 -10.76
C GLN A 34 -24.30 -1.09 -9.48
N ALA A 35 -24.13 -2.41 -9.37
CA ALA A 35 -23.41 -3.08 -8.32
C ALA A 35 -22.38 -4.05 -8.92
N GLY A 36 -21.10 -3.69 -8.80
CA GLY A 36 -19.99 -4.43 -9.39
C GLY A 36 -20.03 -4.35 -10.91
N THR A 37 -20.20 -5.49 -11.56
CA THR A 37 -20.32 -5.60 -13.03
C THR A 37 -21.76 -5.69 -13.52
N GLN A 38 -22.72 -5.85 -12.61
CA GLN A 38 -24.14 -5.95 -12.95
C GLN A 38 -24.84 -4.61 -12.76
N HIS A 39 -25.92 -4.40 -13.51
CA HIS A 39 -26.72 -3.19 -13.46
C HIS A 39 -28.20 -3.51 -13.64
N SER A 40 -29.03 -2.55 -13.26
CA SER A 40 -30.44 -2.49 -13.64
C SER A 40 -30.78 -1.07 -14.07
N GLY A 41 -31.56 -0.96 -15.14
CA GLY A 41 -32.00 0.30 -15.71
C GLY A 41 -33.45 0.20 -16.13
N ARG A 42 -34.22 1.25 -15.87
CA ARG A 42 -35.60 1.36 -16.34
C ARG A 42 -35.89 2.78 -16.78
N ALA A 43 -36.58 2.92 -17.90
CA ALA A 43 -36.92 4.22 -18.45
C ALA A 43 -38.38 4.31 -18.86
N TYR A 44 -38.98 5.47 -18.67
CA TYR A 44 -40.31 5.78 -19.20
C TYR A 44 -40.32 7.17 -19.82
N ALA A 45 -41.08 7.32 -20.90
CA ALA A 45 -41.32 8.59 -21.57
C ALA A 45 -42.68 9.16 -21.17
N LEU A 46 -42.75 10.49 -21.06
CA LEU A 46 -43.97 11.26 -20.88
C LEU A 46 -44.38 11.89 -22.21
N THR A 47 -45.58 11.56 -22.69
CA THR A 47 -46.16 12.10 -23.92
C THR A 47 -47.55 12.67 -23.60
N GLY A 48 -47.63 13.99 -23.40
CA GLY A 48 -48.80 14.62 -22.76
C GLY A 48 -49.00 14.06 -21.35
N ASP A 49 -50.22 13.66 -21.01
CA ASP A 49 -50.57 13.10 -19.68
C ASP A 49 -50.31 11.58 -19.57
N ARG A 50 -49.68 10.96 -20.57
CA ARG A 50 -49.46 9.50 -20.61
C ARG A 50 -47.98 9.16 -20.40
N SER A 51 -47.72 8.15 -19.57
CA SER A 51 -46.42 7.50 -19.47
C SER A 51 -46.38 6.22 -20.30
N ARG A 52 -45.22 5.93 -20.91
CA ARG A 52 -44.95 4.66 -21.58
C ARG A 52 -43.55 4.17 -21.26
N TRP A 53 -43.39 2.86 -21.09
CA TRP A 53 -42.07 2.25 -20.95
C TRP A 53 -41.23 2.47 -22.21
N VAL A 54 -39.94 2.74 -22.00
CA VAL A 54 -38.92 2.88 -23.04
C VAL A 54 -37.87 1.83 -22.76
N GLU A 55 -37.53 1.04 -23.78
CA GLU A 55 -36.40 0.13 -23.71
C GLU A 55 -35.11 0.96 -23.62
N VAL A 56 -34.27 0.68 -22.62
CA VAL A 56 -33.01 1.40 -22.42
C VAL A 56 -32.01 0.95 -23.49
N PRO A 57 -31.54 1.85 -24.37
CA PRO A 57 -30.60 1.48 -25.43
C PRO A 57 -29.29 0.92 -24.87
N ALA A 58 -28.65 -0.01 -25.58
CA ALA A 58 -27.43 -0.67 -25.11
C ALA A 58 -26.26 0.31 -24.91
N GLU A 59 -26.18 1.33 -25.77
CA GLU A 59 -25.22 2.43 -25.71
C GLU A 59 -25.38 3.28 -24.43
N VAL A 60 -26.61 3.44 -23.92
CA VAL A 60 -26.86 4.14 -22.65
C VAL A 60 -26.22 3.37 -21.50
N GLY A 61 -26.32 2.03 -21.50
CA GLY A 61 -25.68 1.22 -20.47
C GLY A 61 -24.16 1.27 -20.50
N ALA A 62 -23.55 1.40 -21.69
CA ALA A 62 -22.10 1.60 -21.82
C ALA A 62 -21.68 3.00 -21.34
N ALA A 63 -22.39 4.04 -21.78
CA ALA A 63 -22.18 5.42 -21.38
C ALA A 63 -22.27 5.61 -19.86
N LEU A 64 -23.29 5.03 -19.19
CA LEU A 64 -23.43 5.15 -17.74
C LEU A 64 -22.34 4.44 -16.96
N ARG A 65 -21.79 3.33 -17.46
CA ARG A 65 -20.62 2.68 -16.86
C ARG A 65 -19.38 3.57 -16.93
N GLU A 66 -19.20 4.24 -18.07
CA GLU A 66 -18.10 5.17 -18.29
C GLU A 66 -18.25 6.42 -17.41
N LEU A 67 -19.44 7.05 -17.40
CA LEU A 67 -19.77 8.17 -16.53
C LEU A 67 -19.49 7.82 -15.07
N ARG A 68 -19.96 6.65 -14.62
CA ARG A 68 -19.76 6.19 -13.24
C ARG A 68 -18.29 6.07 -12.87
N ALA A 69 -17.45 5.58 -13.79
CA ALA A 69 -16.02 5.45 -13.56
C ALA A 69 -15.31 6.80 -13.60
N ALA A 70 -15.68 7.69 -14.53
CA ALA A 70 -15.09 9.02 -14.68
C ALA A 70 -15.44 9.98 -13.52
N THR A 71 -16.57 9.75 -12.86
CA THR A 71 -17.09 10.60 -11.78
C THR A 71 -16.94 9.97 -10.40
N ALA A 72 -16.27 8.82 -10.30
CA ALA A 72 -15.90 8.23 -9.03
C ALA A 72 -14.77 9.04 -8.38
N GLU A 73 -14.96 9.42 -7.12
CA GLU A 73 -13.95 10.15 -6.35
C GLU A 73 -13.20 9.22 -5.40
N ALA A 74 -11.92 9.48 -5.18
CA ALA A 74 -11.15 8.78 -4.16
C ALA A 74 -11.79 9.02 -2.78
N GLY A 75 -11.93 7.97 -1.96
CA GLY A 75 -12.54 8.05 -0.63
C GLY A 75 -14.07 8.12 -0.60
N SER A 76 -14.72 8.75 -1.58
CA SER A 76 -16.20 8.79 -1.68
C SER A 76 -16.77 7.68 -2.55
N GLY A 77 -15.96 7.13 -3.46
CA GLY A 77 -16.33 6.10 -4.44
C GLY A 77 -17.28 6.63 -5.52
N ALA A 78 -17.95 5.70 -6.20
CA ALA A 78 -18.95 6.02 -7.23
C ALA A 78 -20.36 6.04 -6.64
N TRP A 79 -21.27 6.79 -7.26
CA TRP A 79 -22.71 6.74 -6.94
C TRP A 79 -23.28 5.31 -7.10
N LEU A 80 -24.30 4.98 -6.31
CA LEU A 80 -24.98 3.67 -6.28
C LEU A 80 -26.10 3.57 -7.31
N SER A 81 -26.76 4.70 -7.55
CA SER A 81 -27.77 4.89 -8.59
C SER A 81 -27.79 6.32 -9.06
N VAL A 82 -28.36 6.54 -10.25
CA VAL A 82 -28.58 7.87 -10.82
C VAL A 82 -29.98 7.93 -11.43
N VAL A 83 -30.64 9.07 -11.29
CA VAL A 83 -31.84 9.44 -12.04
C VAL A 83 -31.43 10.50 -13.06
N ILE A 84 -31.84 10.30 -14.31
CA ILE A 84 -31.63 11.26 -15.39
C ILE A 84 -33.00 11.60 -16.01
N VAL A 85 -33.31 12.89 -16.09
CA VAL A 85 -34.51 13.38 -16.78
C VAL A 85 -34.08 14.16 -18.01
N ALA A 86 -34.29 13.57 -19.18
CA ALA A 86 -33.99 14.18 -20.47
C ALA A 86 -35.22 14.91 -21.02
N ARG A 87 -35.06 16.16 -21.44
CA ARG A 87 -36.11 16.98 -22.08
C ARG A 87 -35.63 17.48 -23.44
N PRO A 88 -36.49 17.55 -24.47
CA PRO A 88 -36.11 18.12 -25.75
C PRO A 88 -35.57 19.55 -25.61
N GLY A 89 -34.40 19.83 -26.20
CA GLY A 89 -33.83 21.18 -26.29
C GLY A 89 -33.27 21.77 -24.98
N GLY A 90 -33.18 20.98 -23.90
CA GLY A 90 -32.64 21.42 -22.61
C GLY A 90 -31.50 20.52 -22.10
N LEU A 91 -30.82 20.99 -21.05
CA LEU A 91 -29.91 20.15 -20.27
C LEU A 91 -30.71 19.10 -19.50
N ALA A 92 -30.11 17.93 -19.30
CA ALA A 92 -30.73 16.88 -18.49
C ALA A 92 -30.62 17.22 -17.01
N GLU A 93 -31.66 16.92 -16.25
CA GLU A 93 -31.60 16.94 -14.78
C GLU A 93 -30.97 15.63 -14.31
N VAL A 94 -30.02 15.68 -13.39
CA VAL A 94 -29.31 14.49 -12.90
C VAL A 94 -29.27 14.49 -11.38
N GLU A 95 -29.71 13.38 -10.78
CA GLU A 95 -29.65 13.16 -9.34
C GLU A 95 -28.89 11.85 -9.06
N ALA A 96 -27.70 11.97 -8.48
CA ALA A 96 -26.89 10.83 -8.07
C ALA A 96 -27.14 10.48 -6.60
N ASN A 97 -27.34 9.19 -6.32
CA ASN A 97 -27.55 8.67 -4.98
C ASN A 97 -26.31 7.90 -4.51
N TYR A 98 -25.75 8.33 -3.39
CA TYR A 98 -24.56 7.71 -2.79
C TYR A 98 -24.88 6.85 -1.56
N ASP A 99 -26.07 6.99 -0.98
CA ASP A 99 -26.34 6.51 0.38
C ASP A 99 -27.52 5.56 0.49
N ARG A 100 -28.58 5.76 -0.30
CA ARG A 100 -29.78 4.92 -0.22
C ARG A 100 -29.56 3.63 -0.98
N ARG A 101 -30.03 2.51 -0.41
CA ARG A 101 -29.97 1.20 -1.04
C ARG A 101 -30.88 1.12 -2.28
N PRO A 102 -30.34 0.78 -3.45
CA PRO A 102 -31.14 0.40 -4.62
C PRO A 102 -31.60 -1.06 -4.55
N TYR A 103 -32.85 -1.28 -4.96
CA TYR A 103 -33.55 -2.55 -5.05
C TYR A 103 -34.07 -2.74 -6.49
N TRP A 104 -33.31 -3.47 -7.29
CA TRP A 104 -33.63 -3.80 -8.69
C TRP A 104 -34.89 -4.66 -8.84
N ASN A 105 -35.33 -5.30 -7.75
CA ASN A 105 -36.59 -6.04 -7.67
C ASN A 105 -37.72 -5.22 -7.02
N SER A 106 -37.56 -3.90 -6.86
CA SER A 106 -38.67 -3.02 -6.47
C SER A 106 -39.76 -3.04 -7.54
N THR A 107 -41.00 -3.22 -7.10
CA THR A 107 -42.21 -3.09 -7.93
C THR A 107 -42.81 -1.69 -7.86
N ALA A 108 -42.21 -0.78 -7.07
CA ALA A 108 -42.67 0.59 -6.90
C ALA A 108 -42.06 1.54 -7.95
N ALA A 109 -42.46 2.81 -7.87
CA ALA A 109 -42.04 3.86 -8.79
C ALA A 109 -40.54 4.20 -8.69
N SER A 110 -39.87 3.94 -7.55
CA SER A 110 -38.42 4.07 -7.38
C SER A 110 -37.75 2.73 -7.01
N MET A 111 -36.53 2.51 -7.53
CA MET A 111 -35.65 1.42 -7.10
C MET A 111 -35.17 1.64 -5.68
N LEU A 112 -35.36 2.83 -5.10
CA LEU A 112 -34.99 3.12 -3.72
C LEU A 112 -36.09 2.74 -2.71
N ASP A 113 -37.20 2.18 -3.18
CA ASP A 113 -38.28 1.64 -2.35
C ASP A 113 -38.03 0.15 -2.11
N ALA A 114 -38.04 -0.26 -0.83
CA ALA A 114 -37.73 -1.64 -0.47
C ALA A 114 -38.85 -2.61 -0.88
N PRO A 115 -38.54 -3.76 -1.50
CA PRO A 115 -39.50 -4.80 -1.79
C PRO A 115 -39.80 -5.63 -0.51
N ALA A 116 -40.88 -6.40 -0.55
CA ALA A 116 -41.19 -7.36 0.52
C ALA A 116 -40.25 -8.60 0.55
N GLY A 117 -39.55 -8.87 -0.57
CA GLY A 117 -38.66 -10.02 -0.73
C GLY A 117 -37.19 -9.72 -0.43
N ILE A 118 -36.32 -10.72 -0.67
CA ILE A 118 -34.87 -10.58 -0.53
C ILE A 118 -34.39 -9.45 -1.46
N PRO A 119 -33.59 -8.49 -0.98
CA PRO A 119 -33.04 -7.43 -1.81
C PRO A 119 -32.22 -7.98 -2.98
N VAL A 120 -32.47 -7.45 -4.17
CA VAL A 120 -31.61 -7.63 -5.35
C VAL A 120 -31.12 -6.24 -5.75
N PRO A 121 -29.81 -5.95 -5.78
CA PRO A 121 -28.68 -6.82 -5.44
C PRO A 121 -28.60 -7.14 -3.94
N ASP A 122 -27.98 -8.29 -3.64
CA ASP A 122 -27.59 -8.65 -2.27
C ASP A 122 -26.34 -7.87 -1.81
N ASP A 123 -26.02 -7.98 -0.52
CA ASP A 123 -24.90 -7.24 0.09
C ASP A 123 -23.55 -7.68 -0.49
N ARG A 124 -23.44 -8.93 -0.95
CA ARG A 124 -22.21 -9.45 -1.56
C ARG A 124 -21.87 -8.72 -2.87
N ARG A 125 -22.88 -8.37 -3.67
CA ARG A 125 -22.70 -7.59 -4.89
C ARG A 125 -22.32 -6.14 -4.58
N TRP A 126 -22.93 -5.53 -3.56
CA TRP A 126 -22.55 -4.20 -3.11
C TRP A 126 -21.14 -4.15 -2.51
N ALA A 127 -20.74 -5.19 -1.77
CA ALA A 127 -19.36 -5.32 -1.28
C ALA A 127 -18.36 -5.51 -2.43
N ALA A 128 -18.76 -6.18 -3.52
CA ALA A 128 -17.93 -6.26 -4.72
C ALA A 128 -17.81 -4.91 -5.43
N ASP A 129 -18.85 -4.08 -5.37
CA ASP A 129 -18.84 -2.72 -5.89
C ASP A 129 -17.87 -1.82 -5.11
N LEU A 130 -17.91 -1.87 -3.77
CA LEU A 130 -16.95 -1.15 -2.91
C LEU A 130 -15.49 -1.52 -3.20
N ARG A 131 -15.20 -2.76 -3.62
CA ARG A 131 -13.82 -3.12 -4.02
C ARG A 131 -13.38 -2.48 -5.33
N ARG A 132 -14.32 -2.15 -6.21
CA ARG A 132 -14.05 -1.51 -7.51
C ARG A 132 -14.00 0.01 -7.37
N PHE A 133 -14.87 0.57 -6.53
CA PHE A 133 -14.94 1.99 -6.21
C PHE A 133 -14.81 2.15 -4.70
N PRO A 134 -13.58 2.10 -4.15
CA PRO A 134 -13.33 2.17 -2.72
C PRO A 134 -13.94 3.42 -2.10
N ARG A 135 -14.47 3.23 -0.90
CA ARG A 135 -15.00 4.29 -0.04
C ARG A 135 -14.31 4.24 1.29
N ASP A 136 -14.03 5.40 1.86
CA ASP A 136 -13.64 5.54 3.25
C ASP A 136 -14.81 5.11 4.14
N ARG A 137 -14.48 4.65 5.36
CA ARG A 137 -15.46 4.13 6.31
C ARG A 137 -16.63 5.10 6.56
N GLU A 138 -16.38 6.40 6.54
CA GLU A 138 -17.39 7.44 6.73
C GLU A 138 -18.37 7.60 5.55
N HIS A 139 -17.95 7.22 4.34
CA HIS A 139 -18.76 7.27 3.12
C HIS A 139 -19.41 5.92 2.77
N VAL A 140 -19.17 4.87 3.56
CA VAL A 140 -19.88 3.60 3.43
C VAL A 140 -21.27 3.73 4.04
N PRO A 141 -22.35 3.50 3.25
CA PRO A 141 -23.71 3.62 3.77
C PRO A 141 -23.99 2.65 4.92
N ALA A 142 -24.76 3.08 5.92
CA ALA A 142 -25.03 2.28 7.13
C ALA A 142 -25.68 0.91 6.87
N TRP A 143 -26.38 0.73 5.75
CA TRP A 143 -26.99 -0.55 5.37
C TRP A 143 -25.98 -1.54 4.75
N LEU A 144 -24.80 -1.07 4.35
CA LEU A 144 -23.74 -1.88 3.77
C LEU A 144 -22.61 -2.00 4.78
N THR A 145 -22.58 -3.10 5.53
CA THR A 145 -21.57 -3.33 6.59
C THR A 145 -20.55 -4.36 6.13
N PRO A 146 -19.58 -3.99 5.27
CA PRO A 146 -18.52 -4.93 4.91
C PRO A 146 -17.63 -5.19 6.13
N ASP A 147 -17.17 -6.44 6.25
CA ASP A 147 -16.20 -6.81 7.28
C ASP A 147 -14.86 -6.08 7.08
N GLU A 148 -14.48 -5.83 5.82
CA GLU A 148 -13.23 -5.17 5.43
C GLU A 148 -13.48 -4.08 4.37
N ILE A 149 -12.83 -2.93 4.54
CA ILE A 149 -12.76 -1.85 3.55
C ILE A 149 -11.32 -1.76 3.05
N ALA A 150 -11.14 -1.71 1.74
CA ALA A 150 -9.82 -1.59 1.12
C ALA A 150 -9.12 -0.30 1.56
N GLY A 151 -7.85 -0.38 1.92
CA GLY A 151 -7.04 0.74 2.40
C GLY A 151 -7.25 1.10 3.87
N GLU A 152 -8.31 0.63 4.53
CA GLU A 152 -8.57 0.96 5.92
C GLU A 152 -7.50 0.38 6.85
N ALA A 153 -7.12 -0.88 6.65
CA ALA A 153 -6.11 -1.53 7.48
C ALA A 153 -4.72 -0.92 7.27
N VAL A 154 -4.41 -0.54 6.02
CA VAL A 154 -3.19 0.21 5.67
C VAL A 154 -3.17 1.56 6.38
N GLY A 155 -4.25 2.35 6.30
CA GLY A 155 -4.34 3.65 6.95
C GLY A 155 -4.26 3.56 8.47
N GLN A 156 -4.87 2.53 9.08
CA GLN A 156 -4.73 2.26 10.52
C GLN A 156 -3.30 1.90 10.91
N LEU A 157 -2.64 1.02 10.14
CA LEU A 157 -1.24 0.65 10.35
C LEU A 157 -0.34 1.89 10.28
N ARG A 158 -0.46 2.71 9.22
CA ARG A 158 0.34 3.93 9.05
C ARG A 158 0.21 4.86 10.26
N ARG A 159 -1.01 5.18 10.69
CA ARG A 159 -1.24 6.02 11.88
C ARG A 159 -0.59 5.42 13.13
N GLY A 160 -0.68 4.10 13.30
CA GLY A 160 -0.04 3.41 14.42
C GLY A 160 1.49 3.51 14.38
N LEU A 161 2.10 3.33 13.20
CA LEU A 161 3.55 3.42 13.01
C LEU A 161 4.06 4.85 13.23
N ASP A 162 3.36 5.85 12.68
CA ASP A 162 3.68 7.27 12.85
C ASP A 162 3.62 7.68 14.33
N ALA A 163 2.58 7.23 15.07
CA ALA A 163 2.45 7.49 16.50
C ALA A 163 3.58 6.87 17.35
N ARG A 164 4.27 5.85 16.82
CA ARG A 164 5.46 5.25 17.44
C ARG A 164 6.77 5.85 16.94
N GLY A 165 6.73 6.83 16.04
CA GLY A 165 7.91 7.45 15.46
C GLY A 165 8.71 6.51 14.55
N ILE A 166 8.08 5.46 14.00
CA ILE A 166 8.76 4.58 13.03
C ILE A 166 8.94 5.37 11.72
N PRO A 167 10.17 5.52 11.19
CA PRO A 167 10.41 6.29 9.98
C PRO A 167 9.58 5.78 8.81
N ARG A 168 8.94 6.70 8.06
CA ARG A 168 8.11 6.31 6.91
C ARG A 168 8.90 5.61 5.81
N ALA A 169 10.17 5.97 5.62
CA ALA A 169 11.05 5.30 4.66
C ALA A 169 11.48 3.88 5.11
N ALA A 170 11.22 3.46 6.35
CA ALA A 170 11.50 2.10 6.83
C ALA A 170 10.35 1.11 6.57
N VAL A 171 9.17 1.59 6.16
CA VAL A 171 7.98 0.76 5.91
C VAL A 171 7.21 1.22 4.69
N VAL A 172 7.01 0.32 3.72
CA VAL A 172 6.20 0.58 2.51
C VAL A 172 4.89 -0.20 2.60
N LEU A 173 3.76 0.49 2.39
CA LEU A 173 2.42 -0.11 2.40
C LEU A 173 1.74 0.01 1.03
N PRO A 174 0.81 -0.91 0.68
CA PRO A 174 0.14 -0.90 -0.61
C PRO A 174 -0.68 0.37 -0.81
N GLY A 175 -0.54 1.00 -1.98
CA GLY A 175 -1.35 2.16 -2.36
C GLY A 175 -0.97 3.47 -1.65
N GLU A 176 0.04 3.47 -0.79
CA GLU A 176 0.61 4.72 -0.29
C GLU A 176 1.36 5.44 -1.41
N PRO A 177 0.99 6.69 -1.73
CA PRO A 177 1.70 7.45 -2.75
C PRO A 177 3.10 7.83 -2.27
N ASP A 178 4.00 8.07 -3.23
CA ASP A 178 5.41 8.30 -2.96
C ASP A 178 5.65 9.58 -2.13
N ASP A 179 4.78 10.59 -2.28
CA ASP A 179 4.81 11.86 -1.54
C ASP A 179 4.47 11.72 -0.05
N VAL A 180 3.67 10.71 0.33
CA VAL A 180 3.34 10.40 1.73
C VAL A 180 4.57 9.93 2.50
N ARG A 181 5.60 9.41 1.83
CA ARG A 181 6.90 9.13 2.45
C ARG A 181 7.71 10.40 2.72
N GLY A 182 7.28 11.54 2.18
CA GLY A 182 7.93 12.84 2.18
C GLY A 182 8.64 13.10 0.86
N VAL A 183 8.91 14.35 0.55
CA VAL A 183 9.79 14.76 -0.55
C VAL A 183 11.05 15.38 0.05
N ASP A 184 12.20 15.16 -0.58
CA ASP A 184 13.43 15.82 -0.19
C ASP A 184 13.44 17.31 -0.58
N GLU A 185 14.52 18.01 -0.24
CA GLU A 185 14.69 19.43 -0.52
C GLU A 185 14.65 19.77 -2.03
N SER A 186 14.79 18.76 -2.91
CA SER A 186 14.70 18.90 -4.36
C SER A 186 13.30 18.65 -4.92
N GLY A 187 12.35 18.22 -4.08
CA GLY A 187 10.99 17.89 -4.47
C GLY A 187 10.81 16.44 -4.97
N GLU A 188 11.85 15.60 -4.85
CA GLU A 188 11.77 14.18 -5.19
C GLU A 188 11.27 13.36 -3.99
N ALA A 189 10.45 12.34 -4.24
CA ALA A 189 9.92 11.48 -3.19
C ALA A 189 11.04 10.73 -2.44
N HIS A 190 10.90 10.61 -1.13
CA HIS A 190 11.82 9.85 -0.30
C HIS A 190 11.81 8.37 -0.69
N LEU A 191 12.96 7.94 -1.21
CA LEU A 191 13.22 6.54 -1.50
C LEU A 191 13.20 5.71 -0.20
N PRO A 192 12.65 4.48 -0.23
CA PRO A 192 12.75 3.55 0.89
C PRO A 192 14.19 3.33 1.35
N PHE A 193 14.35 3.05 2.64
CA PHE A 193 15.63 2.63 3.17
C PHE A 193 15.99 1.23 2.68
N GLU A 194 17.29 0.95 2.66
CA GLU A 194 17.74 -0.43 2.56
C GLU A 194 17.30 -1.20 3.81
N GLY A 195 16.79 -2.42 3.63
CA GLY A 195 16.15 -3.25 4.65
C GLY A 195 14.75 -2.79 5.08
N THR A 196 13.99 -2.19 4.17
CA THR A 196 12.61 -1.76 4.41
C THR A 196 11.69 -2.97 4.63
N VAL A 197 10.71 -2.82 5.52
CA VAL A 197 9.62 -3.79 5.66
C VAL A 197 8.48 -3.40 4.72
N GLU A 198 8.04 -4.32 3.89
CA GLU A 198 7.03 -4.08 2.87
C GLU A 198 5.81 -4.95 3.09
N VAL A 199 4.63 -4.33 3.13
CA VAL A 199 3.38 -5.04 2.87
C VAL A 199 3.11 -4.92 1.38
N VAL A 200 3.11 -6.05 0.67
CA VAL A 200 2.99 -6.10 -0.79
C VAL A 200 1.67 -6.74 -1.16
N ARG A 201 0.96 -6.18 -2.14
CA ARG A 201 -0.25 -6.78 -2.71
C ARG A 201 0.08 -7.49 -4.02
N TYR A 202 0.10 -8.82 -4.01
CA TYR A 202 0.30 -9.63 -5.23
C TYR A 202 -0.99 -9.80 -6.03
N GLY A 203 -2.15 -9.70 -5.38
CA GLY A 203 -3.44 -9.82 -6.04
C GLY A 203 -4.60 -9.31 -5.20
N ALA A 204 -5.83 -9.57 -5.66
CA ALA A 204 -7.04 -9.06 -5.01
C ALA A 204 -7.15 -9.49 -3.53
N ARG A 205 -6.71 -10.72 -3.21
CA ARG A 205 -6.76 -11.35 -1.88
C ARG A 205 -5.46 -12.06 -1.52
N HIS A 206 -4.32 -11.59 -2.02
CA HIS A 206 -3.02 -12.20 -1.75
C HIS A 206 -2.01 -11.11 -1.48
N TYR A 207 -1.44 -11.15 -0.28
CA TYR A 207 -0.52 -10.17 0.25
C TYR A 207 0.72 -10.88 0.81
N GLY A 208 1.87 -10.23 0.72
CA GLY A 208 3.11 -10.63 1.37
C GLY A 208 3.52 -9.61 2.42
N LEU A 209 4.19 -10.08 3.47
CA LEU A 209 5.03 -9.27 4.33
C LEU A 209 6.47 -9.69 4.07
N GLN A 210 7.31 -8.77 3.64
CA GLN A 210 8.69 -9.05 3.28
C GLN A 210 9.64 -7.94 3.72
N ILE A 211 10.93 -8.23 3.70
CA ILE A 211 12.00 -7.24 3.81
C ILE A 211 12.62 -7.06 2.44
N ALA A 212 12.86 -5.82 2.01
CA ALA A 212 13.61 -5.49 0.80
C ALA A 212 14.96 -4.87 1.16
N ASP A 213 16.06 -5.44 0.66
CA ASP A 213 17.42 -4.95 0.92
C ASP A 213 18.34 -5.25 -0.28
N TYR A 214 18.87 -4.21 -0.93
CA TYR A 214 19.73 -4.27 -2.11
C TYR A 214 19.20 -5.18 -3.24
N GLY A 215 17.90 -5.06 -3.52
CA GLY A 215 17.22 -5.87 -4.54
C GLY A 215 16.97 -7.33 -4.14
N GLN A 216 17.33 -7.72 -2.91
CA GLN A 216 16.93 -9.00 -2.33
C GLN A 216 15.67 -8.87 -1.50
N HIS A 217 14.92 -9.97 -1.40
CA HIS A 217 13.71 -10.05 -0.63
C HIS A 217 13.74 -11.22 0.35
N ALA A 218 13.47 -10.95 1.63
CA ALA A 218 13.25 -11.98 2.64
C ALA A 218 11.76 -12.03 3.00
N LEU A 219 11.08 -13.11 2.64
CA LEU A 219 9.66 -13.30 2.94
C LEU A 219 9.46 -13.61 4.44
N LEU A 220 8.69 -12.76 5.11
CA LEU A 220 8.31 -12.97 6.51
C LEU A 220 7.02 -13.79 6.63
N GLY A 221 6.10 -13.64 5.68
CA GLY A 221 4.89 -14.47 5.57
C GLY A 221 3.94 -14.02 4.46
N GLU A 222 2.96 -14.87 4.16
CA GLU A 222 1.89 -14.61 3.19
C GLU A 222 0.52 -14.56 3.88
N TYR A 223 -0.35 -13.71 3.37
CA TYR A 223 -1.66 -13.41 3.95
C TYR A 223 -2.73 -13.27 2.86
N TYR A 224 -3.97 -13.56 3.22
CA TYR A 224 -5.10 -13.57 2.28
C TYR A 224 -6.10 -12.43 2.47
N SER A 225 -5.77 -11.47 3.34
CA SER A 225 -6.47 -10.18 3.45
C SER A 225 -5.50 -9.05 3.81
N GLU A 226 -5.89 -7.82 3.48
CA GLU A 226 -5.12 -6.61 3.80
C GLU A 226 -4.97 -6.46 5.32
N ARG A 227 -6.06 -6.73 6.07
CA ARG A 227 -6.09 -6.68 7.53
C ARG A 227 -5.07 -7.61 8.16
N ALA A 228 -5.07 -8.87 7.75
CA ALA A 228 -4.15 -9.88 8.28
C ALA A 228 -2.68 -9.53 8.00
N ALA A 229 -2.37 -9.05 6.78
CA ALA A 229 -1.02 -8.61 6.44
C ALA A 229 -0.57 -7.40 7.28
N CYS A 230 -1.46 -6.42 7.47
CA CYS A 230 -1.17 -5.24 8.29
C CYS A 230 -1.02 -5.57 9.77
N ASP A 231 -1.83 -6.50 10.30
CA ASP A 231 -1.68 -7.01 11.68
C ASP A 231 -0.35 -7.70 11.90
N ALA A 232 0.07 -8.54 10.94
CA ALA A 232 1.37 -9.18 11.01
C ALA A 232 2.52 -8.17 10.93
N ALA A 233 2.41 -7.16 10.07
CA ALA A 233 3.40 -6.08 9.98
C ALA A 233 3.50 -5.31 11.30
N TRP A 234 2.35 -4.96 11.89
CA TRP A 234 2.29 -4.33 13.21
C TRP A 234 2.95 -5.21 14.27
N ALA A 235 2.57 -6.48 14.36
CA ALA A 235 3.11 -7.42 15.34
C ALA A 235 4.63 -7.59 15.17
N TYR A 236 5.12 -7.64 13.95
CA TYR A 236 6.56 -7.75 13.64
C TYR A 236 7.32 -6.49 14.06
N LEU A 237 6.87 -5.32 13.62
CA LEU A 237 7.54 -4.02 13.83
C LEU A 237 7.49 -3.55 15.29
N THR A 238 6.42 -3.91 16.01
CA THR A 238 6.22 -3.52 17.42
C THR A 238 6.61 -4.60 18.42
N ALA A 239 7.07 -5.76 17.94
CA ALA A 239 7.58 -6.80 18.80
C ALA A 239 8.70 -6.24 19.71
N PRO A 240 8.69 -6.55 21.03
CA PRO A 240 9.71 -6.09 21.95
C PRO A 240 11.12 -6.44 21.47
N MET A 241 12.00 -5.44 21.52
CA MET A 241 13.44 -5.58 21.29
C MET A 241 14.16 -5.58 22.64
N PRO A 242 15.22 -6.38 22.82
CA PRO A 242 16.13 -6.21 23.95
C PRO A 242 16.60 -4.76 24.07
N ALA A 243 16.67 -4.24 25.30
CA ALA A 243 17.12 -2.88 25.53
C ALA A 243 18.57 -2.70 25.04
N PRO A 244 18.92 -1.57 24.39
CA PRO A 244 20.29 -1.28 24.04
C PRO A 244 21.19 -1.21 25.28
N VAL A 245 22.41 -1.74 25.16
CA VAL A 245 23.41 -1.69 26.23
C VAL A 245 24.28 -0.46 26.03
N PRO A 246 24.53 0.35 27.09
CA PRO A 246 25.42 1.48 26.99
C PRO A 246 26.87 1.00 26.81
N ILE A 247 27.56 1.52 25.79
CA ILE A 247 29.00 1.32 25.58
C ILE A 247 29.64 2.67 25.25
N GLY A 248 30.74 2.99 25.91
CA GLY A 248 31.48 4.23 25.67
C GLY A 248 32.12 4.25 24.28
N GLN A 249 32.16 5.42 23.63
CA GLN A 249 32.75 5.57 22.30
C GLN A 249 34.20 5.08 22.23
N ALA A 250 35.00 5.34 23.27
CA ALA A 250 36.39 4.89 23.35
C ALA A 250 36.50 3.36 23.44
N GLU A 251 35.59 2.70 24.17
CA GLU A 251 35.54 1.25 24.28
C GLU A 251 35.14 0.62 22.94
N LEU A 252 34.13 1.18 22.28
CA LEU A 252 33.70 0.72 20.96
C LEU A 252 34.83 0.82 19.94
N ALA A 253 35.54 1.95 19.92
CA ALA A 253 36.70 2.16 19.06
C ALA A 253 37.84 1.17 19.36
N ALA A 254 38.11 0.89 20.63
CA ALA A 254 39.12 -0.10 21.03
C ALA A 254 38.75 -1.51 20.56
N ARG A 255 37.46 -1.90 20.60
CA ARG A 255 37.00 -3.19 20.08
C ARG A 255 37.16 -3.29 18.56
N VAL A 256 36.88 -2.22 17.81
CA VAL A 256 37.13 -2.17 16.36
C VAL A 256 38.62 -2.32 16.06
N GLN A 257 39.48 -1.56 16.75
CA GLN A 257 40.94 -1.62 16.58
C GLN A 257 41.49 -3.02 16.89
N HIS A 258 41.02 -3.65 17.97
CA HIS A 258 41.43 -5.00 18.34
C HIS A 258 41.04 -6.03 17.27
N ALA A 259 39.87 -5.89 16.65
CA ALA A 259 39.38 -6.79 15.60
C ALA A 259 40.06 -6.58 14.23
N GLN A 260 40.72 -5.44 14.01
CA GLN A 260 41.23 -5.03 12.70
C GLN A 260 42.13 -6.07 12.01
N PRO A 261 43.11 -6.73 12.68
CA PRO A 261 43.96 -7.72 12.01
C PRO A 261 43.14 -8.90 11.44
N SER A 262 42.17 -9.40 12.21
CA SER A 262 41.29 -10.50 11.79
C SER A 262 40.33 -10.08 10.68
N MET A 263 39.83 -8.84 10.69
CA MET A 263 38.97 -8.32 9.62
C MET A 263 39.74 -8.11 8.31
N VAL A 264 41.00 -7.67 8.37
CA VAL A 264 41.88 -7.56 7.19
C VAL A 264 42.16 -8.93 6.57
N GLU A 265 42.40 -9.95 7.41
CA GLU A 265 42.56 -11.33 6.95
C GLU A 265 41.29 -11.84 6.26
N LEU A 266 40.14 -11.67 6.91
CA LEU A 266 38.85 -12.08 6.37
C LEU A 266 38.56 -11.39 5.03
N HIS A 267 38.76 -10.07 4.95
CA HIS A 267 38.59 -9.30 3.72
C HIS A 267 39.44 -9.83 2.56
N ARG A 268 40.70 -10.21 2.82
CA ARG A 268 41.57 -10.81 1.79
C ARG A 268 41.02 -12.16 1.32
N ARG A 269 40.57 -12.99 2.25
CA ARG A 269 39.96 -14.31 1.94
C ARG A 269 38.68 -14.16 1.12
N VAL A 270 37.80 -13.24 1.50
CA VAL A 270 36.56 -12.95 0.77
C VAL A 270 36.88 -12.45 -0.64
N ARG A 271 37.85 -11.53 -0.79
CA ARG A 271 38.31 -11.07 -2.12
C ARG A 271 38.85 -12.21 -2.98
N ALA A 272 39.62 -13.13 -2.38
CA ALA A 272 40.16 -14.28 -3.10
C ALA A 272 39.07 -15.27 -3.52
N ALA A 273 37.96 -15.36 -2.77
CA ALA A 273 36.81 -16.21 -3.13
C ALA A 273 36.00 -15.64 -4.31
N GLY A 274 35.96 -14.32 -4.46
CA GLY A 274 35.27 -13.64 -5.58
C GLY A 274 33.80 -13.31 -5.28
N PRO A 275 32.98 -13.07 -6.33
CA PRO A 275 31.56 -12.75 -6.18
C PRO A 275 30.81 -13.82 -5.38
N GLY A 276 29.89 -13.40 -4.53
CA GLY A 276 29.21 -14.28 -3.60
C GLY A 276 29.93 -14.41 -2.27
N GLY A 277 31.26 -14.26 -2.16
CA GLY A 277 31.98 -14.20 -0.89
C GLY A 277 32.21 -15.57 -0.22
N ILE A 278 32.28 -15.61 1.12
CA ILE A 278 32.40 -16.87 1.90
C ILE A 278 31.43 -16.92 3.09
N VAL A 279 30.95 -18.13 3.42
CA VAL A 279 30.25 -18.38 4.68
C VAL A 279 31.25 -18.35 5.84
N THR A 280 30.91 -17.64 6.91
CA THR A 280 31.73 -17.56 8.12
C THR A 280 30.88 -17.30 9.37
N ASN A 281 31.49 -17.31 10.55
CA ASN A 281 30.81 -16.95 11.79
C ASN A 281 31.13 -15.50 12.19
N LEU A 282 30.14 -14.77 12.70
CA LEU A 282 30.39 -13.48 13.33
C LEU A 282 31.37 -13.63 14.50
N ALA A 283 32.33 -12.70 14.55
CA ALA A 283 33.31 -12.65 15.61
C ALA A 283 32.68 -12.01 16.85
N THR A 284 32.61 -12.77 17.95
CA THR A 284 32.05 -12.28 19.21
C THR A 284 32.87 -11.10 19.75
N GLY A 285 32.19 -10.09 20.29
CA GLY A 285 32.78 -8.87 20.82
C GLY A 285 33.08 -7.81 19.76
N VAL A 286 33.01 -8.15 18.47
CA VAL A 286 33.25 -7.21 17.37
C VAL A 286 32.03 -6.29 17.18
N PRO A 287 32.26 -4.97 17.06
CA PRO A 287 31.22 -4.03 16.67
C PRO A 287 30.87 -4.14 15.19
N TYR A 288 29.58 -4.07 14.92
CA TYR A 288 28.99 -4.04 13.59
C TYR A 288 27.94 -2.93 13.54
N ASP A 289 27.65 -2.44 12.34
CA ASP A 289 26.65 -1.42 12.14
C ASP A 289 25.93 -1.54 10.79
N ARG A 290 24.80 -0.84 10.66
CA ARG A 290 24.17 -0.58 9.36
C ARG A 290 23.49 0.78 9.34
N ILE A 291 23.25 1.30 8.14
CA ILE A 291 22.49 2.54 7.93
C ILE A 291 21.23 2.20 7.14
N GLY A 292 20.07 2.58 7.66
CA GLY A 292 18.75 2.26 7.10
C GLY A 292 17.78 1.84 8.20
N ALA A 293 16.79 1.01 7.88
CA ALA A 293 15.93 0.39 8.90
C ALA A 293 16.76 -0.53 9.84
N VAL A 294 16.21 -1.20 10.84
CA VAL A 294 16.97 -2.28 11.56
C VAL A 294 16.75 -3.66 10.91
N ASP A 295 15.81 -3.75 9.98
CA ASP A 295 15.28 -5.00 9.44
C ASP A 295 16.07 -5.61 8.29
N GLY A 296 17.06 -4.91 7.76
CA GLY A 296 17.80 -5.39 6.62
C GLY A 296 18.61 -6.66 6.86
N LEU A 297 19.12 -7.13 5.74
CA LEU A 297 19.86 -8.36 5.56
C LEU A 297 21.37 -8.08 5.57
N TYR A 298 21.79 -6.87 5.16
CA TYR A 298 23.20 -6.50 5.12
C TYR A 298 23.63 -5.56 6.24
N PHE A 299 24.82 -5.81 6.79
CA PHE A 299 25.49 -4.95 7.77
C PHE A 299 27.01 -5.02 7.60
N PHE A 300 27.74 -4.11 8.25
CA PHE A 300 29.17 -3.91 8.07
C PHE A 300 29.92 -4.03 9.39
N VAL A 301 31.24 -4.23 9.30
CA VAL A 301 32.12 -4.01 10.46
C VAL A 301 32.06 -2.54 10.88
N GLY A 302 32.03 -2.28 12.18
CA GLY A 302 32.07 -0.93 12.73
C GLY A 302 33.25 -0.11 12.18
N GLY A 303 32.99 1.14 11.82
CA GLY A 303 33.99 2.06 11.28
C GLY A 303 34.23 1.95 9.76
N THR A 304 33.46 1.13 9.03
CA THR A 304 33.48 1.13 7.56
C THR A 304 33.05 2.50 7.02
N SER A 305 33.80 3.08 6.06
CA SER A 305 33.52 4.43 5.53
C SER A 305 32.24 4.47 4.68
N TRP A 306 31.72 5.67 4.43
CA TRP A 306 30.54 5.86 3.58
C TRP A 306 30.74 5.29 2.16
N GLU A 307 31.88 5.61 1.55
CA GLU A 307 32.25 5.23 0.18
C GLU A 307 32.43 3.72 0.06
N GLN A 308 32.96 3.08 1.12
CA GLN A 308 33.16 1.63 1.16
C GLN A 308 31.87 0.83 1.26
N ARG A 309 30.78 1.44 1.73
CA ARG A 309 29.48 0.79 1.88
C ARG A 309 28.65 0.79 0.60
N SER A 310 28.93 1.69 -0.35
CA SER A 310 28.10 1.91 -1.54
C SER A 310 26.61 2.05 -1.20
N LEU A 311 26.28 2.99 -0.32
CA LEU A 311 24.90 3.22 0.11
C LEU A 311 24.12 4.06 -0.92
N PRO A 312 22.81 3.80 -1.08
CA PRO A 312 21.95 4.66 -1.88
C PRO A 312 21.73 6.02 -1.23
N PRO A 313 21.23 7.03 -1.99
CA PRO A 313 20.84 8.32 -1.44
C PRO A 313 19.86 8.24 -0.26
N SER A 314 18.97 7.23 -0.24
CA SER A 314 18.01 7.03 0.85
C SER A 314 18.65 6.82 2.22
N ALA A 315 19.90 6.36 2.28
CA ALA A 315 20.65 6.22 3.54
C ALA A 315 21.03 7.56 4.19
N ARG A 316 20.76 8.71 3.52
CA ARG A 316 20.84 10.06 4.10
C ARG A 316 19.46 10.71 4.28
N GLY A 317 18.39 9.98 3.97
CA GLY A 317 17.02 10.49 4.06
C GLY A 317 16.56 10.74 5.50
N PRO A 318 15.48 11.51 5.70
CA PRO A 318 14.94 11.77 7.03
C PRO A 318 14.60 10.49 7.79
N GLY A 319 15.12 10.36 9.02
CA GLY A 319 14.93 9.19 9.87
C GLY A 319 15.92 8.05 9.62
N ALA A 320 16.86 8.19 8.67
CA ALA A 320 17.97 7.23 8.53
C ALA A 320 18.90 7.35 9.74
N GLN A 321 19.23 6.22 10.37
CA GLN A 321 20.11 6.17 11.54
C GLN A 321 21.17 5.08 11.37
N VAL A 322 22.29 5.27 12.07
CA VAL A 322 23.31 4.22 12.21
C VAL A 322 22.87 3.31 13.35
N GLU A 323 22.44 2.10 13.00
CA GLU A 323 22.16 1.04 13.96
C GLU A 323 23.46 0.34 14.32
N THR A 324 23.89 0.47 15.57
CA THR A 324 25.15 -0.14 16.06
C THR A 324 24.85 -1.31 16.99
N PHE A 325 25.58 -2.41 16.81
CA PHE A 325 25.44 -3.61 17.62
C PHE A 325 26.77 -4.33 17.80
N VAL A 326 26.83 -5.21 18.79
CA VAL A 326 27.96 -6.11 19.03
C VAL A 326 27.48 -7.54 18.93
N ALA A 327 28.25 -8.40 18.25
CA ALA A 327 27.98 -9.84 18.26
C ALA A 327 28.29 -10.42 19.64
N VAL A 328 27.29 -11.03 20.27
CA VAL A 328 27.44 -11.68 21.60
C VAL A 328 27.59 -13.19 21.50
N ARG A 329 27.19 -13.77 20.37
CA ARG A 329 27.37 -15.19 20.04
C ARG A 329 27.80 -15.33 18.59
N PRO A 330 28.56 -16.38 18.24
CA PRO A 330 28.82 -16.70 16.85
C PRO A 330 27.50 -17.10 16.16
N VAL A 331 27.33 -16.64 14.93
CA VAL A 331 26.25 -17.06 14.02
C VAL A 331 26.81 -17.10 12.61
N GLU A 332 26.32 -18.04 11.83
CA GLU A 332 26.66 -18.16 10.43
C GLU A 332 26.12 -16.96 9.65
N VAL A 333 26.98 -16.38 8.82
CA VAL A 333 26.69 -15.25 7.92
C VAL A 333 27.45 -15.43 6.63
N GLN A 334 26.95 -14.84 5.57
CA GLN A 334 27.66 -14.75 4.30
C GLN A 334 28.46 -13.44 4.27
N ALA A 335 29.79 -13.54 4.27
CA ALA A 335 30.70 -12.40 4.21
C ALA A 335 31.06 -12.08 2.76
N GLU A 336 30.87 -10.82 2.36
CA GLU A 336 31.03 -10.35 0.98
C GLU A 336 31.79 -9.02 0.92
N ILE A 337 32.33 -8.70 -0.26
CA ILE A 337 32.80 -7.35 -0.56
C ILE A 337 31.65 -6.56 -1.19
N ALA A 338 31.32 -5.41 -0.60
CA ALA A 338 30.34 -4.50 -1.15
C ALA A 338 30.76 -4.08 -2.58
N PRO A 339 29.89 -4.24 -3.60
CA PRO A 339 30.21 -3.84 -4.97
C PRO A 339 30.26 -2.32 -5.10
N ALA A 340 30.92 -1.83 -6.16
CA ALA A 340 30.82 -0.43 -6.55
C ALA A 340 29.40 -0.16 -7.05
N TRP A 341 28.69 0.80 -6.45
CA TRP A 341 27.31 1.13 -6.79
C TRP A 341 26.96 2.56 -6.34
N PHE A 342 25.86 3.13 -6.85
CA PHE A 342 25.39 4.49 -6.51
C PHE A 342 26.48 5.58 -6.65
N GLY A 343 27.38 5.43 -7.62
CA GLY A 343 28.50 6.35 -7.82
C GLY A 343 29.61 6.25 -6.76
N GLN A 344 29.57 5.23 -5.91
CA GLN A 344 30.56 4.95 -4.86
C GLN A 344 31.45 3.75 -5.26
N PRO A 345 32.72 3.74 -4.81
CA PRO A 345 33.66 2.67 -5.15
C PRO A 345 33.38 1.35 -4.42
N GLY A 346 32.66 1.38 -3.30
CA GLY A 346 32.42 0.21 -2.46
C GLY A 346 33.71 -0.38 -1.91
N GLY A 347 33.73 -1.71 -1.81
CA GLY A 347 34.91 -2.45 -1.43
C GLY A 347 35.05 -2.75 0.06
N GLY A 348 34.11 -2.30 0.91
CA GLY A 348 34.04 -2.66 2.32
C GLY A 348 33.58 -4.10 2.54
N LEU A 349 33.93 -4.67 3.69
CA LEU A 349 33.47 -5.99 4.11
C LEU A 349 32.07 -5.88 4.71
N ARG A 350 31.10 -6.57 4.10
CA ARG A 350 29.71 -6.66 4.57
C ARG A 350 29.34 -8.10 4.89
N PHE A 351 28.31 -8.26 5.70
CA PHE A 351 27.76 -9.54 6.11
C PHE A 351 26.28 -9.56 5.77
N HIS A 352 25.85 -10.68 5.20
CA HIS A 352 24.46 -10.98 4.93
C HIS A 352 23.94 -11.96 5.99
N VAL A 353 22.72 -11.72 6.46
CA VAL A 353 22.03 -12.60 7.42
C VAL A 353 21.67 -13.91 6.73
N GLU A 354 22.08 -15.03 7.32
CA GLU A 354 21.71 -16.37 6.86
C GLU A 354 20.60 -16.99 7.71
N LEU A 355 19.88 -17.94 7.11
CA LEU A 355 18.86 -18.71 7.81
C LEU A 355 19.45 -19.44 9.03
N PRO A 356 18.68 -19.59 10.13
CA PRO A 356 17.23 -19.41 10.22
C PRO A 356 16.77 -17.97 10.48
N ALA A 357 17.68 -17.03 10.72
CA ALA A 357 17.31 -15.62 10.86
C ALA A 357 16.98 -15.03 9.48
N ARG A 358 16.02 -14.12 9.45
CA ARG A 358 15.57 -13.43 8.23
C ARG A 358 15.87 -11.94 8.23
N SER A 359 16.46 -11.43 9.31
CA SER A 359 16.82 -10.02 9.47
C SER A 359 17.81 -9.78 10.61
N VAL A 360 18.47 -8.62 10.57
CA VAL A 360 19.25 -8.11 11.71
C VAL A 360 18.37 -7.95 12.95
N ARG A 361 17.11 -7.54 12.80
CA ARG A 361 16.14 -7.51 13.91
C ARG A 361 15.99 -8.88 14.59
N GLU A 362 15.83 -9.96 13.82
CA GLU A 362 15.71 -11.31 14.38
C GLU A 362 17.01 -11.78 15.07
N LEU A 363 18.17 -11.41 14.55
CA LEU A 363 19.46 -11.65 15.22
C LEU A 363 19.56 -10.89 16.56
N ILE A 364 19.03 -9.68 16.65
CA ILE A 364 18.98 -8.93 17.91
C ILE A 364 18.00 -9.59 18.89
N ARG A 365 16.77 -9.90 18.44
CA ARG A 365 15.73 -10.50 19.30
C ARG A 365 16.11 -11.88 19.83
N SER A 366 16.83 -12.66 19.03
CA SER A 366 17.34 -13.97 19.47
C SER A 366 18.52 -13.85 20.43
N GLY A 367 19.12 -12.66 20.61
CA GLY A 367 20.28 -12.41 21.46
C GLY A 367 21.59 -12.87 20.81
N VAL A 368 21.67 -12.88 19.48
CA VAL A 368 22.94 -13.09 18.74
C VAL A 368 23.69 -11.78 18.61
N LEU A 369 22.96 -10.71 18.31
CA LEU A 369 23.44 -9.34 18.32
C LEU A 369 22.85 -8.60 19.52
N GLN A 370 23.63 -7.70 20.12
CA GLN A 370 23.18 -6.79 21.16
C GLN A 370 23.26 -5.37 20.63
N GLN A 371 22.13 -4.68 20.54
CA GLN A 371 22.10 -3.26 20.16
C GLN A 371 22.82 -2.42 21.21
N VAL A 372 23.52 -1.38 20.76
CA VAL A 372 24.37 -0.52 21.57
C VAL A 372 23.84 0.90 21.57
N ALA A 373 23.74 1.49 22.77
CA ALA A 373 23.60 2.93 22.94
C ALA A 373 24.99 3.52 23.17
N ILE A 374 25.49 4.30 22.21
CA ILE A 374 26.83 4.88 22.33
C ILE A 374 26.79 6.05 23.32
N THR A 375 27.60 5.95 24.38
CA THR A 375 27.77 7.03 25.35
C THR A 375 29.08 7.77 25.11
N ALA A 376 29.12 9.05 25.51
CA ALA A 376 30.31 9.89 25.42
C ALA A 376 31.48 9.33 26.26
#